data_AF-A0A6G3XQL1-F1
#
_entry.id   AF-A0A6G3XQL1-F1
#
_cell.length_a   1.000
_cell.length_b   1.000
_cell.length_c   1.000
_cell.angle_alpha   90.00
_cell.angle_beta   90.00
_cell.angle_gamma   90.00
#
_symmetry.space_group_name_H-M   'P 1'
#
loop_
_entity.id
_entity.type
_entity.pdbx_description
1 polymer ?
#
loop_
_entity_poly.entity_id
_entity_poly.type
_entity_poly.pdbx_seq_one_letter_code
_entity_poly.pdbx_strand_id
1 'polypeptide(L)'
;HWRDTPAPYGPLFLLLSTAVAWITGGTIVPAVLAMRIVALVSLVLIVWSLRRLAREHGRSESRALWLGALNPLLLIHVVGGVHNDGLMIGLMLAGLVLALRGRWIAGSALVGLAMMVKSPAAVTLLFIGVLVHASATGPRWRRWAKGLLAPGLVACAVAGG
;
A
#
# COMPACT_ATOMS: atom_id res chain seq x y z
N HIS A 1 -19.01 12.16 22.98
CA HIS A 1 -17.56 12.10 22.68
C HIS A 1 -17.18 11.15 21.53
N TRP A 2 -17.85 10.01 21.29
CA TRP A 2 -17.53 9.14 20.13
C TRP A 2 -18.10 9.61 18.78
N ARG A 3 -19.10 10.50 18.77
CA ARG A 3 -19.71 11.05 17.54
C ARG A 3 -18.85 12.11 16.85
N ASP A 4 -18.13 12.91 17.64
CA ASP A 4 -17.38 14.08 17.15
C ASP A 4 -15.88 13.80 17.00
N THR A 5 -15.44 12.56 17.28
CA THR A 5 -14.06 12.15 17.06
C THR A 5 -13.92 11.73 15.60
N PRO A 6 -13.14 12.44 14.77
CA PRO A 6 -12.92 12.03 13.38
C PRO A 6 -12.34 10.62 13.36
N ALA A 7 -12.88 9.77 12.49
CA ALA A 7 -12.42 8.39 12.38
C ALA A 7 -10.91 8.38 12.06
N PRO A 8 -10.08 7.58 12.75
CA PRO A 8 -8.63 7.54 12.55
C PRO A 8 -8.21 6.81 11.25
N TYR A 9 -9.12 6.75 10.27
CA TYR A 9 -8.93 6.09 8.99
C TYR A 9 -8.65 7.12 7.90
N GLY A 10 -7.74 6.78 6.99
CA GLY A 10 -7.44 7.66 5.87
C GLY A 10 -8.62 7.78 4.87
N PRO A 11 -8.63 8.86 4.06
CA PRO A 11 -9.75 9.21 3.18
C PRO A 11 -10.10 8.11 2.16
N LEU A 12 -9.12 7.35 1.64
CA LEU A 12 -9.39 6.28 0.69
C LEU A 12 -10.18 5.14 1.32
N PHE A 13 -9.86 4.78 2.57
CA PHE A 13 -10.61 3.74 3.26
C PHE A 13 -12.03 4.20 3.58
N LEU A 14 -12.20 5.47 3.97
CA LEU A 14 -13.52 6.04 4.20
C LEU A 14 -14.36 6.02 2.92
N LEU A 15 -13.81 6.49 1.80
CA LEU A 15 -14.48 6.46 0.50
C LEU A 15 -14.87 5.03 0.09
N LEU A 16 -13.96 4.07 0.26
CA LEU A 16 -14.23 2.66 -0.02
C LEU A 16 -15.35 2.11 0.87
N SER A 17 -15.33 2.41 2.17
CA SER A 17 -16.37 1.96 3.10
C SER A 17 -17.75 2.59 2.80
N THR A 18 -17.78 3.85 2.40
CA THR A 18 -18.99 4.56 1.96
C THR A 18 -19.52 3.97 0.65
N ALA A 19 -18.65 3.69 -0.32
CA ALA A 19 -19.03 3.06 -1.57
C ALA A 19 -19.62 1.66 -1.33
N VAL A 20 -19.01 0.87 -0.45
CA VAL A 20 -19.56 -0.43 -0.04
C VAL A 20 -20.95 -0.26 0.56
N ALA A 21 -21.12 0.63 1.54
CA ALA A 21 -22.41 0.86 2.18
C ALA A 21 -23.49 1.32 1.19
N TRP A 22 -23.13 2.17 0.22
CA TRP A 22 -24.03 2.64 -0.82
C TRP A 22 -24.45 1.51 -1.77
N ILE A 23 -23.49 0.71 -2.27
CA ILE A 23 -23.75 -0.42 -3.17
C ILE A 23 -24.61 -1.50 -2.49
N THR A 24 -24.43 -1.72 -1.19
CA THR A 24 -25.15 -2.76 -0.44
C THR A 24 -26.46 -2.25 0.16
N GLY A 25 -26.86 -1.00 -0.09
CA GLY A 25 -28.07 -0.40 0.47
C GLY A 25 -28.09 -0.38 2.00
N GLY A 26 -26.92 -0.28 2.65
CA GLY A 26 -26.80 -0.28 4.11
C GLY A 26 -27.04 -1.64 4.80
N THR A 27 -27.26 -2.72 4.03
CA THR A 27 -27.46 -4.05 4.62
C THR A 27 -26.15 -4.64 5.15
N ILE A 28 -26.17 -5.17 6.37
CA ILE A 28 -24.96 -5.58 7.10
C ILE A 28 -24.26 -6.75 6.41
N VAL A 29 -24.99 -7.81 6.05
CA VAL A 29 -24.39 -9.04 5.51
C VAL A 29 -23.66 -8.79 4.18
N PRO A 30 -24.28 -8.15 3.17
CA PRO A 30 -23.57 -7.84 1.93
C PRO A 30 -22.42 -6.84 2.12
N ALA A 31 -22.54 -5.86 3.02
CA ALA A 31 -21.45 -4.93 3.34
C ALA A 31 -20.23 -5.66 3.91
N VAL A 32 -20.44 -6.58 4.86
CA VAL A 32 -19.37 -7.40 5.44
C VAL A 32 -18.73 -8.29 4.38
N LEU A 33 -19.51 -8.88 3.48
CA LEU A 33 -18.99 -9.70 2.38
C LEU A 33 -18.14 -8.87 1.41
N ALA A 34 -18.58 -7.66 1.06
CA ALA A 34 -17.82 -6.75 0.20
C ALA A 34 -16.48 -6.35 0.86
N MET A 35 -16.48 -6.04 2.16
CA MET A 35 -15.25 -5.74 2.89
C MET A 35 -14.31 -6.96 2.97
N ARG A 36 -14.85 -8.19 3.06
CA ARG A 36 -14.04 -9.41 2.96
C ARG A 36 -13.40 -9.58 1.58
N ILE A 37 -14.10 -9.24 0.50
CA ILE A 37 -13.51 -9.24 -0.84
C ILE A 37 -12.31 -8.28 -0.89
N VAL A 38 -12.44 -7.08 -0.30
CA VAL A 38 -11.33 -6.11 -0.22
C VAL A 38 -10.16 -6.68 0.59
N ALA A 39 -10.41 -7.37 1.70
CA ALA A 39 -9.38 -8.05 2.47
C ALA A 39 -8.68 -9.17 1.65
N LEU A 40 -9.42 -9.95 0.86
CA LEU A 40 -8.86 -10.98 -0.01
C LEU A 40 -8.03 -10.38 -1.15
N VAL A 41 -8.49 -9.31 -1.79
CA VAL A 41 -7.72 -8.57 -2.81
C VAL A 41 -6.41 -8.06 -2.22
N SER A 42 -6.46 -7.53 -0.99
CA SER A 42 -5.27 -7.09 -0.26
C SER A 42 -4.28 -8.24 -0.03
N LEU A 43 -4.77 -9.41 0.38
CA LEU A 43 -3.93 -10.60 0.55
C LEU A 43 -3.29 -11.04 -0.76
N VAL A 44 -4.04 -11.04 -1.87
CA VAL A 44 -3.51 -11.37 -3.21
C VAL A 44 -2.40 -10.39 -3.60
N LEU A 45 -2.57 -9.09 -3.37
CA LEU A 45 -1.54 -8.08 -3.63
C LEU A 45 -0.28 -8.33 -2.79
N ILE A 46 -0.42 -8.67 -1.51
CA ILE A 46 0.72 -8.98 -0.63
C ILE A 46 1.46 -10.21 -1.13
N VAL A 47 0.75 -11.31 -1.39
CA VAL A 47 1.33 -12.57 -1.90
C VAL A 47 2.06 -12.33 -3.22
N TRP A 48 1.40 -11.65 -4.17
CA TRP A 48 2.00 -11.31 -5.46
C TRP A 48 3.28 -10.48 -5.26
N SER A 49 3.22 -9.46 -4.40
CA SER A 49 4.35 -8.55 -4.18
C SER A 49 5.53 -9.27 -3.53
N LEU A 50 5.29 -10.10 -2.50
CA LEU A 50 6.34 -10.88 -1.83
C LEU A 50 7.04 -11.84 -2.78
N ARG A 51 6.28 -12.53 -3.64
CA ARG A 51 6.86 -13.42 -4.67
C ARG A 51 7.73 -12.64 -5.64
N ARG A 52 7.28 -11.47 -6.09
CA ARG A 52 8.08 -10.62 -6.98
C ARG A 52 9.34 -10.13 -6.29
N LEU A 53 9.24 -9.54 -5.09
CA LEU A 53 10.39 -9.08 -4.33
C LEU A 53 11.42 -10.18 -4.09
N ALA A 54 10.99 -11.40 -3.75
CA ALA A 54 11.87 -12.55 -3.60
C ALA A 54 12.63 -12.87 -4.90
N ARG A 55 11.94 -12.88 -6.05
CA ARG A 55 12.57 -13.11 -7.36
C ARG A 55 13.58 -12.04 -7.73
N GLU A 56 13.23 -10.77 -7.58
CA GLU A 56 14.12 -9.64 -7.92
C GLU A 56 15.44 -9.68 -7.10
N HIS A 57 15.44 -10.32 -5.91
CA HIS A 57 16.61 -10.43 -5.03
C HIS A 57 17.26 -11.83 -5.03
N GLY A 58 16.83 -12.75 -5.92
CA GLY A 58 17.35 -14.11 -5.96
C GLY A 58 17.10 -14.92 -4.68
N ARG A 59 16.03 -14.61 -3.94
CA ARG A 59 15.66 -15.29 -2.68
C ARG A 59 14.50 -16.26 -2.90
N SER A 60 14.34 -17.20 -1.95
CA SER A 60 13.26 -18.18 -1.98
C SER A 60 11.88 -17.53 -1.82
N GLU A 61 11.00 -17.69 -2.81
CA GLU A 61 9.59 -17.27 -2.74
C GLU A 61 8.87 -17.92 -1.55
N SER A 62 9.10 -19.22 -1.33
CA SER A 62 8.44 -19.97 -0.26
C SER A 62 8.76 -19.39 1.11
N ARG A 63 10.03 -19.04 1.37
CA ARG A 63 10.42 -18.40 2.64
C ARG A 63 9.78 -17.02 2.79
N ALA A 64 9.74 -16.22 1.72
CA ALA A 64 9.11 -14.91 1.74
C ALA A 64 7.60 -15.00 2.04
N LEU A 65 6.90 -15.99 1.46
CA LEU A 65 5.49 -16.24 1.72
C LEU A 65 5.25 -16.75 3.13
N TRP A 66 6.07 -17.66 3.63
CA TRP A 66 5.98 -18.17 5.01
C TRP A 66 6.12 -17.06 6.05
N LEU A 67 7.11 -16.19 5.86
CA LEU A 67 7.38 -15.10 6.81
C LEU A 67 6.38 -13.94 6.67
N GLY A 68 5.98 -13.63 5.43
CA GLY A 68 5.22 -12.43 5.12
C GLY A 68 3.71 -12.64 5.02
N ALA A 69 3.24 -13.64 4.28
CA ALA A 69 1.80 -13.83 3.97
C ALA A 69 1.13 -14.91 4.82
N LEU A 70 1.85 -15.98 5.15
CA LEU A 70 1.34 -17.11 5.94
C LEU A 70 1.59 -16.94 7.45
N ASN A 71 1.98 -15.74 7.88
CA ASN A 71 2.09 -15.43 9.29
C ASN A 71 0.69 -15.45 9.94
N PRO A 72 0.46 -16.25 11.00
CA PRO A 72 -0.86 -16.35 11.64
C PRO A 72 -1.41 -15.00 12.11
N LEU A 73 -0.54 -14.06 12.52
CA LEU A 73 -0.96 -12.70 12.87
C LEU A 73 -1.57 -11.97 11.67
N LEU A 74 -0.96 -12.07 10.49
CA LEU A 74 -1.51 -11.42 9.29
C LEU A 74 -2.85 -12.04 8.90
N LEU A 75 -2.93 -13.37 8.89
CA LEU A 75 -4.15 -14.08 8.51
C LEU A 75 -5.32 -13.76 9.47
N ILE A 76 -5.08 -13.79 10.78
CA ILE A 76 -6.12 -13.47 11.77
C ILE A 76 -6.49 -11.99 11.71
N HIS A 77 -5.50 -11.09 11.66
CA HIS A 77 -5.73 -9.64 11.72
C HIS A 77 -6.39 -9.11 10.45
N VAL A 78 -5.83 -9.43 9.28
CA VAL A 78 -6.28 -8.90 7.98
C VAL A 78 -7.49 -9.65 7.45
N VAL A 79 -7.47 -11.00 7.45
CA VAL A 79 -8.54 -11.81 6.84
C VAL A 79 -9.65 -12.10 7.85
N GLY A 80 -9.30 -12.54 9.06
CA GLY A 80 -10.25 -12.83 10.12
C GLY A 80 -10.92 -11.57 10.68
N GLY A 81 -10.14 -10.53 10.97
CA GLY A 81 -10.58 -9.28 11.56
C GLY A 81 -11.02 -8.20 10.57
N VAL A 82 -10.86 -8.42 9.26
CA VAL A 82 -11.19 -7.44 8.19
C VAL A 82 -10.48 -6.09 8.41
N HIS A 83 -9.24 -6.13 8.91
CA HIS A 83 -8.47 -4.90 9.14
C HIS A 83 -7.97 -4.30 7.83
N ASN A 84 -8.15 -2.99 7.71
CA ASN A 84 -7.72 -2.19 6.56
C ASN A 84 -6.20 -2.09 6.41
N ASP A 85 -5.43 -2.52 7.42
CA ASP A 85 -3.98 -2.63 7.38
C ASP A 85 -3.50 -3.48 6.20
N GLY A 86 -4.25 -4.52 5.83
CA GLY A 86 -3.92 -5.36 4.68
C GLY A 86 -3.88 -4.58 3.37
N LEU A 87 -4.85 -3.68 3.15
CA LEU A 87 -4.94 -2.88 1.94
C LEU A 87 -3.77 -1.91 1.84
N MET A 88 -3.44 -1.26 2.95
CA MET A 88 -2.26 -0.39 3.06
C MET A 88 -0.99 -1.17 2.68
N ILE A 89 -0.75 -2.33 3.31
CA ILE A 89 0.46 -3.14 3.09
C ILE A 89 0.51 -3.65 1.64
N GLY A 90 -0.61 -4.13 1.10
CA GLY A 90 -0.69 -4.63 -0.27
C GLY A 90 -0.34 -3.56 -1.32
N LEU A 91 -0.93 -2.37 -1.20
CA LEU A 91 -0.62 -1.24 -2.08
C LEU A 91 0.83 -0.76 -1.93
N MET A 92 1.31 -0.68 -0.68
CA MET A 92 2.69 -0.27 -0.36
C MET A 92 3.73 -1.22 -0.98
N LEU A 93 3.56 -2.54 -0.80
CA LEU A 93 4.46 -3.54 -1.37
C LEU A 93 4.39 -3.57 -2.91
N ALA A 94 3.18 -3.42 -3.47
CA ALA A 94 3.02 -3.34 -4.92
C ALA A 94 3.73 -2.10 -5.50
N GLY A 95 3.64 -0.97 -4.80
CA GLY A 95 4.36 0.25 -5.15
C GLY A 95 5.88 0.06 -5.16
N LEU A 96 6.42 -0.63 -4.15
CA LEU A 96 7.85 -0.96 -4.08
C LEU A 96 8.29 -1.88 -5.22
N VAL A 97 7.49 -2.90 -5.56
CA VAL A 97 7.77 -3.79 -6.72
C VAL A 97 7.85 -2.99 -8.02
N LEU A 98 6.92 -2.06 -8.26
CA LEU A 98 6.96 -1.21 -9.46
C LEU A 98 8.19 -0.30 -9.47
N ALA A 99 8.54 0.29 -8.31
CA ALA A 99 9.72 1.15 -8.21
C ALA A 99 11.03 0.40 -8.50
N LEU A 100 11.19 -0.83 -8.00
CA LEU A 100 12.35 -1.68 -8.28
C LEU A 100 12.49 -2.02 -9.77
N ARG A 101 11.37 -2.07 -10.50
CA ARG A 101 11.33 -2.31 -11.95
C ARG A 101 11.51 -1.04 -12.78
N GLY A 102 11.99 0.05 -12.17
CA GLY A 102 12.20 1.34 -12.81
C GLY A 102 10.92 2.19 -12.97
N ARG A 103 9.73 1.66 -12.61
CA ARG A 103 8.45 2.38 -12.69
C ARG A 103 8.17 3.16 -11.41
N TRP A 104 9.14 3.96 -10.96
CA TRP A 104 9.11 4.65 -9.67
C TRP A 104 7.98 5.67 -9.52
N ILE A 105 7.49 6.27 -10.63
CA ILE A 105 6.33 7.18 -10.60
C ILE A 105 5.06 6.39 -10.23
N ALA A 106 4.79 5.29 -10.93
CA ALA A 106 3.65 4.42 -10.62
C ALA A 106 3.79 3.80 -9.22
N GLY A 107 5.02 3.46 -8.82
CA GLY A 107 5.32 3.00 -7.46
C GLY A 107 4.98 4.02 -6.38
N SER A 108 5.41 5.28 -6.58
CA SER A 108 5.13 6.39 -5.65
C SER A 108 3.65 6.73 -5.60
N ALA A 109 2.94 6.66 -6.74
CA ALA A 109 1.50 6.86 -6.80
C ALA A 109 0.73 5.80 -5.99
N LEU A 110 1.10 4.52 -6.11
CA LEU A 110 0.51 3.45 -5.29
C LEU A 110 0.79 3.64 -3.80
N VAL A 111 1.98 4.12 -3.43
CA VAL A 111 2.30 4.45 -2.04
C VAL A 111 1.49 5.65 -1.55
N GLY A 112 1.22 6.65 -2.41
CA GLY A 112 0.29 7.75 -2.12
C GLY A 112 -1.12 7.24 -1.79
N LEU A 113 -1.65 6.31 -2.58
CA LEU A 113 -2.93 5.64 -2.26
C LEU A 113 -2.86 4.86 -0.94
N ALA A 114 -1.75 4.16 -0.68
CA ALA A 114 -1.55 3.46 0.60
C ALA A 114 -1.55 4.42 1.79
N MET A 115 -0.97 5.62 1.65
CA MET A 115 -1.01 6.68 2.68
C MET A 115 -2.43 7.16 2.96
N MET A 116 -3.28 7.21 1.93
CA MET A 116 -4.71 7.52 2.09
C MET A 116 -5.51 6.39 2.76
N VAL A 117 -4.94 5.20 2.93
CA VAL A 117 -5.48 4.17 3.84
C VAL A 117 -4.96 4.43 5.25
N LYS A 118 -3.64 4.59 5.38
CA LYS A 118 -2.96 4.85 6.66
C LYS A 118 -1.58 5.49 6.45
N SER A 119 -1.25 6.50 7.26
CA SER A 119 0.00 7.28 7.14
C SER A 119 1.32 6.50 7.23
N PRO A 120 1.45 5.35 7.95
CA PRO A 120 2.72 4.61 8.00
C PRO A 120 3.28 4.16 6.64
N ALA A 121 2.43 4.07 5.61
CA ALA A 121 2.88 3.71 4.25
C ALA A 121 3.94 4.68 3.69
N ALA A 122 3.97 5.92 4.16
CA ALA A 122 4.91 6.96 3.71
C ALA A 122 6.39 6.56 3.85
N VAL A 123 6.72 5.69 4.81
CA VAL A 123 8.09 5.17 5.01
C VAL A 123 8.65 4.52 3.73
N THR A 124 7.79 3.93 2.90
CA THR A 124 8.21 3.30 1.63
C THR A 124 8.77 4.32 0.63
N LEU A 125 8.34 5.59 0.70
CA LEU A 125 8.87 6.65 -0.18
C LEU A 125 10.35 6.91 0.04
N LEU A 126 10.88 6.67 1.25
CA LEU A 126 12.31 6.78 1.53
C LEU A 126 13.11 5.78 0.69
N PHE A 127 12.63 4.53 0.61
CA PHE A 127 13.25 3.48 -0.21
C PHE A 127 13.14 3.79 -1.70
N ILE A 128 11.96 4.25 -2.16
CA ILE A 128 11.80 4.69 -3.56
C ILE A 128 12.74 5.85 -3.87
N GLY A 129 12.94 6.79 -2.94
CA GLY A 129 13.87 7.90 -3.10
C GLY A 129 15.32 7.46 -3.31
N VAL A 130 15.76 6.42 -2.59
CA VAL A 130 17.07 5.80 -2.82
C VAL A 130 17.15 5.16 -4.22
N LEU A 131 16.11 4.46 -4.67
CA LEU A 131 16.06 3.87 -6.02
C LEU A 131 16.09 4.94 -7.12
N VAL A 132 15.36 6.04 -6.93
CA VAL A 132 15.33 7.18 -7.85
C VAL A 132 16.70 7.88 -7.88
N HIS A 133 17.34 8.05 -6.72
CA HIS A 133 18.69 8.61 -6.65
C HIS A 133 19.71 7.73 -7.40
N ALA A 134 19.66 6.41 -7.18
CA ALA A 134 20.55 5.44 -7.80
C ALA A 134 20.41 5.41 -9.34
N SER A 135 19.18 5.52 -9.84
CA SER A 135 18.87 5.50 -11.28
C SER A 135 18.99 6.86 -11.98
N ALA A 136 19.10 7.96 -11.24
CA ALA A 136 19.21 9.30 -11.83
C ALA A 136 20.59 9.57 -12.46
N THR A 137 20.59 10.20 -13.63
CA THR A 137 21.79 10.69 -14.33
C THR A 137 22.01 12.19 -14.06
N GLY A 138 23.25 12.65 -14.17
CA GLY A 138 23.63 14.06 -14.02
C GLY A 138 24.32 14.43 -12.70
N PRO A 139 24.47 15.74 -12.41
CA PRO A 139 25.19 16.25 -11.25
C PRO A 139 24.65 15.69 -9.93
N ARG A 140 25.54 15.44 -8.96
CA ARG A 140 25.18 14.82 -7.66
C ARG A 140 24.02 15.54 -6.96
N TRP A 141 24.00 16.87 -6.94
CA TRP A 141 22.93 17.65 -6.31
C TRP A 141 21.55 17.41 -6.95
N ARG A 142 21.47 17.29 -8.28
CA ARG A 142 20.21 16.99 -8.99
C ARG A 142 19.70 15.60 -8.67
N ARG A 143 20.61 14.62 -8.54
CA ARG A 143 20.26 13.25 -8.15
C ARG A 143 19.70 13.20 -6.72
N TRP A 144 20.31 13.93 -5.79
CA TRP A 144 19.81 14.06 -4.41
C TRP A 144 18.45 14.76 -4.37
N ALA A 145 18.30 15.91 -5.03
CA ALA A 145 17.04 16.62 -5.10
C ALA A 145 15.92 15.74 -5.68
N LYS A 146 16.19 15.02 -6.78
CA LYS A 146 15.22 14.11 -7.40
C LYS A 146 14.84 12.95 -6.49
N GLY A 147 15.81 12.31 -5.84
CA GLY A 147 15.55 11.20 -4.92
C GLY A 147 14.74 11.62 -3.68
N LEU A 148 15.03 12.80 -3.12
CA LEU A 148 14.36 13.29 -1.91
C LEU A 148 12.95 13.84 -2.19
N LEU A 149 12.76 14.54 -3.30
CA LEU A 149 11.52 15.29 -3.55
C LEU A 149 10.56 14.56 -4.48
N ALA A 150 11.04 13.91 -5.54
CA ALA A 150 10.15 13.42 -6.60
C ALA A 150 9.16 12.34 -6.14
N PRO A 151 9.55 11.30 -5.38
CA PRO A 151 8.59 10.30 -4.89
C PRO A 151 7.53 10.92 -3.97
N GLY A 152 7.96 11.83 -3.08
CA GLY A 152 7.08 12.55 -2.17
C GLY A 152 6.07 13.42 -2.92
N LEU A 153 6.51 14.18 -3.92
CA LEU A 153 5.63 15.01 -4.73
C LEU A 153 4.59 14.18 -5.49
N VAL A 154 4.98 13.06 -6.08
CA VAL A 154 4.04 12.15 -6.77
C VAL A 154 3.02 11.58 -5.78
N ALA A 155 3.47 11.14 -4.60
CA ALA A 155 2.57 10.61 -3.59
C ALA A 155 1.61 11.69 -3.06
N CYS A 156 2.07 12.91 -2.80
CA CYS A 156 1.24 14.02 -2.37
C CYS A 156 0.23 14.44 -3.43
N ALA A 157 0.61 14.45 -4.71
CA ALA A 157 -0.31 14.77 -5.81
C ALA A 157 -1.46 13.75 -5.90
N VAL A 158 -1.20 12.48 -5.56
CA VAL A 158 -2.23 11.44 -5.50
C VAL A 158 -3.05 11.52 -4.22
N ALA A 159 -2.43 11.86 -3.09
CA ALA A 159 -3.11 11.92 -1.80
C ALA A 159 -3.94 13.20 -1.59
N GLY A 160 -3.62 14.28 -2.30
CA GLY A 160 -4.28 15.58 -2.19
C GLY A 160 -5.24 15.93 -3.34
N GLY A 161 -5.37 15.07 -4.34
CA GLY A 161 -6.38 15.18 -5.41
C GLY A 161 -7.63 14.39 -5.07
#